data_AF-M0PDJ6-F1
#
_entry.id   AF-M0PDJ6-F1
#
_cell.length_a   1.000
_cell.length_b   1.000
_cell.length_c   1.000
_cell.angle_alpha   90.00
_cell.angle_beta   90.00
_cell.angle_gamma   90.00
#
_symmetry.space_group_name_H-M   'P 1'
#
loop_
_entity.id
_entity.type
_entity.pdbx_description
1 polymer ?
#
loop_
_entity_poly.entity_id
_entity_poly.type
_entity_poly.pdbx_seq_one_letter_code
_entity_poly.pdbx_strand_id
1 'polypeptide(L)'
;MVHPDLGTLQDAARYAESVADHGIDTSNAIALTKMRKALMDLENAAEEARKQVIEPALDEEMDVGDCVAGLQRVEAEQPTVTDTATAIEMLEDAGADPAEVVRIYPKQFVDAVDGTSVDPSVVIDYTEYTYYRQD
;
A
#
# COMPACT_ATOMS: atom_id res chain seq x y z
N MET A 1 50.61 -16.03 9.48
CA MET A 1 49.36 -16.65 9.95
C MET A 1 48.93 -15.91 11.21
N VAL A 2 47.71 -15.39 11.26
CA VAL A 2 47.16 -14.75 12.45
C VAL A 2 46.53 -15.86 13.29
N HIS A 3 47.05 -16.10 14.49
CA HIS A 3 46.43 -17.06 15.42
C HIS A 3 45.20 -16.41 16.04
N PRO A 4 44.03 -17.05 15.99
CA PRO A 4 42.84 -16.54 16.65
C PRO A 4 43.07 -16.51 18.17
N ASP A 5 42.60 -15.44 18.80
CA ASP A 5 42.67 -15.26 20.25
C ASP A 5 41.81 -16.33 20.94
N LEU A 6 42.46 -17.21 21.70
CA LEU A 6 41.82 -18.34 22.39
C LEU A 6 40.79 -17.87 23.43
N GLY A 7 40.92 -16.65 23.98
CA GLY A 7 39.93 -16.08 24.90
C GLY A 7 38.57 -15.91 24.22
N THR A 8 38.56 -15.36 23.00
CA THR A 8 37.33 -15.13 22.22
C THR A 8 36.64 -16.42 21.81
N LEU A 9 37.40 -17.48 21.52
CA LEU A 9 36.86 -18.80 21.19
C LEU A 9 36.25 -19.51 22.40
N GLN A 10 36.89 -19.45 23.57
CA GLN A 10 36.34 -20.03 24.80
C GLN A 10 35.08 -19.31 25.26
N ASP A 11 35.03 -17.99 25.11
CA ASP A 11 33.84 -17.21 25.43
C ASP A 11 32.70 -17.50 24.46
N ALA A 12 32.99 -17.66 23.16
CA ALA A 12 32.00 -18.09 22.18
C ALA A 12 31.47 -19.51 22.47
N ALA A 13 32.35 -20.44 22.88
CA ALA A 13 31.95 -21.79 23.26
C ALA A 13 31.05 -21.78 24.51
N ARG A 14 31.42 -21.01 25.55
CA ARG A 14 30.62 -20.87 26.77
C ARG A 14 29.26 -20.20 26.51
N TYR A 15 29.21 -19.23 25.60
CA TYR A 15 27.97 -18.62 25.15
C TYR A 15 27.08 -19.61 24.38
N ALA A 16 27.65 -20.40 23.47
CA ALA A 16 26.91 -21.42 22.73
C ALA A 16 26.35 -22.51 23.65
N GLU A 17 27.12 -22.95 24.65
CA GLU A 17 26.69 -23.89 25.69
C GLU A 17 25.55 -23.30 26.53
N SER A 18 25.67 -22.04 26.96
CA SER A 18 24.59 -21.33 27.66
C SER A 18 23.30 -21.23 26.82
N VAL A 19 23.41 -20.97 25.52
CA VAL A 19 22.26 -20.91 24.60
C VAL A 19 21.64 -22.30 24.39
N ALA A 20 22.46 -23.36 24.36
CA ALA A 20 21.97 -24.73 24.25
C ALA A 20 21.23 -25.17 25.53
N ASP A 21 21.75 -24.80 26.70
CA ASP A 21 21.19 -25.20 28.00
C ASP A 21 19.96 -24.38 28.41
N HIS A 22 19.95 -23.07 28.13
CA HIS A 22 18.92 -22.14 28.61
C HIS A 22 18.00 -21.61 27.49
N GLY A 23 18.33 -21.87 26.23
CA GLY A 23 17.62 -21.31 25.07
C GLY A 23 17.87 -19.81 24.88
N ILE A 24 17.32 -19.25 23.79
CA ILE A 24 17.28 -17.80 23.55
C ILE A 24 16.00 -17.26 24.19
N ASP A 25 16.11 -16.25 25.06
CA ASP A 25 14.93 -15.54 25.57
C ASP A 25 14.24 -14.77 24.43
N THR A 26 13.11 -15.30 23.97
CA THR A 26 12.29 -14.72 22.90
C THR A 26 11.05 -14.01 23.44
N SER A 27 10.91 -13.88 24.76
CA SER A 27 9.71 -13.30 25.40
C SER A 27 9.43 -11.87 24.92
N ASN A 28 10.46 -11.05 24.78
CA ASN A 28 10.37 -9.69 24.23
C ASN A 28 9.92 -9.68 22.77
N ALA A 29 10.43 -10.59 21.94
CA ALA A 29 10.02 -10.69 20.52
C ALA A 29 8.55 -11.15 20.38
N ILE A 30 8.11 -12.07 21.24
CA ILE A 30 6.72 -12.52 21.29
C ILE A 30 5.80 -11.37 21.75
N ALA A 31 6.22 -10.61 22.78
CA ALA A 31 5.47 -9.46 23.26
C ALA A 31 5.31 -8.38 22.17
N LEU A 32 6.39 -8.05 21.46
CA LEU A 32 6.36 -7.10 20.34
C LEU A 32 5.43 -7.58 19.20
N THR A 33 5.44 -8.88 18.89
CA THR A 33 4.54 -9.44 17.87
C THR A 33 3.07 -9.32 18.28
N LYS A 34 2.75 -9.58 19.55
CA LYS A 34 1.39 -9.40 20.09
C LYS A 34 0.96 -7.93 20.08
N MET A 35 1.85 -7.02 20.44
CA MET A 35 1.58 -5.57 20.37
C MET A 35 1.32 -5.12 18.94
N ARG A 36 2.14 -5.56 17.98
CA ARG A 36 1.94 -5.26 16.55
C ARG A 36 0.57 -5.75 16.07
N LYS A 37 0.18 -6.97 16.44
CA LYS A 37 -1.15 -7.51 16.09
C LYS A 37 -2.27 -6.66 16.68
N ALA A 38 -2.19 -6.30 17.96
CA ALA A 38 -3.20 -5.46 18.61
C ALA A 38 -3.31 -4.06 17.97
N LEU A 39 -2.19 -3.48 17.53
CA LEU A 39 -2.19 -2.22 16.78
C LEU A 39 -2.86 -2.36 15.41
N MET A 40 -2.60 -3.45 14.68
CA MET A 40 -3.29 -3.74 13.42
C MET A 40 -4.79 -3.95 13.62
N ASP A 41 -5.18 -4.68 14.67
CA ASP A 41 -6.59 -4.91 14.99
C ASP A 41 -7.29 -3.59 15.36
N LEU A 42 -6.61 -2.68 16.08
CA LEU A 42 -7.10 -1.35 16.40
C LEU A 42 -7.25 -0.46 15.16
N GLU A 43 -6.25 -0.47 14.27
CA GLU A 43 -6.29 0.27 13.00
C GLU A 43 -7.48 -0.18 12.14
N ASN A 44 -7.69 -1.49 12.02
CA ASN A 44 -8.84 -2.04 11.31
C ASN A 44 -10.16 -1.61 11.96
N ALA A 45 -10.28 -1.68 13.28
CA ALA A 45 -11.50 -1.26 13.98
C ALA A 45 -11.79 0.24 13.81
N ALA A 46 -10.76 1.09 13.82
CA ALA A 46 -10.89 2.52 13.57
C ALA A 46 -11.33 2.81 12.13
N GLU A 47 -10.78 2.08 11.16
CA GLU A 47 -11.16 2.20 9.76
C GLU A 47 -12.61 1.76 9.50
N GLU A 48 -13.06 0.67 10.11
CA GLU A 48 -14.46 0.24 10.02
C GLU A 48 -15.40 1.25 10.69
N ALA A 49 -15.05 1.80 11.86
CA ALA A 49 -15.84 2.84 12.51
C ALA A 49 -15.93 4.10 11.64
N ARG A 50 -14.83 4.48 10.97
CA ARG A 50 -14.79 5.59 10.02
C ARG A 50 -15.79 5.35 8.89
N LYS A 51 -15.68 4.22 8.18
CA LYS A 51 -16.50 3.89 7.00
C LYS A 51 -17.97 3.63 7.31
N GLN A 52 -18.27 2.95 8.42
CA GLN A 52 -19.63 2.49 8.69
C GLN A 52 -20.45 3.45 9.53
N VAL A 53 -19.80 4.36 10.27
CA VAL A 53 -20.47 5.25 11.22
C VAL A 53 -20.21 6.72 10.90
N ILE A 54 -18.94 7.09 10.72
CA ILE A 54 -18.57 8.51 10.59
C ILE A 54 -18.87 9.03 9.18
N GLU A 55 -18.40 8.35 8.13
CA GLU A 55 -18.61 8.79 6.74
C GLU A 55 -20.10 8.90 6.39
N PRO A 56 -20.98 7.93 6.71
CA PRO A 56 -22.41 8.06 6.42
C PRO A 56 -23.07 9.24 7.14
N ALA A 57 -22.68 9.48 8.41
CA ALA A 57 -23.21 10.62 9.15
C ALA A 57 -22.74 11.97 8.58
N LEU A 58 -21.52 12.02 8.02
CA LEU A 58 -21.04 13.21 7.30
C LEU A 58 -21.70 13.33 5.92
N ASP A 59 -21.97 12.22 5.24
CA ASP A 59 -22.62 12.21 3.93
C ASP A 59 -24.05 12.78 3.99
N GLU A 60 -24.73 12.66 5.13
CA GLU A 60 -26.05 13.25 5.39
C GLU A 60 -25.99 14.78 5.59
N GLU A 61 -24.84 15.31 6.03
CA GLU A 61 -24.70 16.71 6.46
C GLU A 61 -23.85 17.57 5.51
N MET A 62 -23.09 16.94 4.60
CA MET A 62 -22.15 17.63 3.70
C MET A 62 -22.33 17.19 2.26
N ASP A 63 -22.51 18.13 1.35
CA ASP A 63 -22.44 17.89 -0.09
C ASP A 63 -20.98 17.89 -0.59
N VAL A 64 -20.75 17.39 -1.80
CA VAL A 64 -19.43 17.46 -2.44
C VAL A 64 -19.01 18.92 -2.60
N GLY A 65 -17.80 19.26 -2.12
CA GLY A 65 -17.25 20.61 -2.12
C GLY A 65 -17.41 21.34 -0.79
N ASP A 66 -18.27 20.86 0.10
CA ASP A 66 -18.47 21.47 1.42
C ASP A 66 -17.28 21.25 2.35
N CYS A 67 -17.11 22.18 3.29
CA CYS A 67 -16.10 22.12 4.35
C CYS A 67 -16.72 22.43 5.72
N VAL A 68 -16.55 21.51 6.67
CA VAL A 68 -17.04 21.65 8.05
C VAL A 68 -15.90 21.32 9.01
N ALA A 69 -15.64 22.24 9.95
CA ALA A 69 -14.61 22.06 10.99
C ALA A 69 -13.21 21.66 10.46
N GLY A 70 -12.85 22.11 9.24
CA GLY A 70 -11.58 21.79 8.60
C GLY A 70 -11.53 20.42 7.91
N LEU A 71 -12.67 19.75 7.75
CA LEU A 71 -12.83 18.57 6.90
C LEU A 71 -13.58 18.97 5.63
N GLN A 72 -13.05 18.60 4.48
CA GLN A 72 -13.66 18.82 3.18
C GLN A 72 -14.12 17.50 2.56
N ARG A 73 -15.34 17.47 2.01
CA ARG A 73 -15.82 16.36 1.17
C ARG A 73 -15.40 16.62 -0.27
N VAL A 74 -14.66 15.68 -0.84
CA VAL A 74 -14.06 15.81 -2.18
C VAL A 74 -14.50 14.64 -3.04
N GLU A 75 -14.81 14.93 -4.29
CA GLU A 75 -15.00 13.93 -5.33
C GLU A 75 -13.67 13.69 -6.07
N ALA A 76 -13.39 12.42 -6.36
CA ALA A 76 -12.27 12.01 -7.15
C ALA A 76 -12.67 10.88 -8.09
N GLU A 77 -11.94 10.79 -9.18
CA GLU A 77 -12.07 9.70 -10.13
C GLU A 77 -10.85 8.79 -10.00
N GLN A 78 -11.10 7.50 -9.88
CA GLN A 78 -10.07 6.48 -9.98
C GLN A 78 -10.17 5.79 -11.34
N PRO A 79 -9.27 6.10 -12.29
CA PRO A 79 -9.19 5.35 -13.53
C PRO A 79 -8.69 3.93 -13.23
N THR A 80 -9.21 2.95 -13.97
CA THR A 80 -8.81 1.54 -13.90
C THR A 80 -8.76 0.96 -15.30
N VAL A 81 -7.68 0.22 -15.62
CA VAL A 81 -7.61 -0.53 -16.88
C VAL A 81 -8.44 -1.80 -16.76
N THR A 82 -9.46 -1.94 -17.60
CA THR A 82 -10.44 -3.04 -17.53
C THR A 82 -10.09 -4.21 -18.45
N ASP A 83 -9.39 -3.94 -19.54
CA ASP A 83 -8.87 -4.94 -20.46
C ASP A 83 -7.37 -4.77 -20.67
N THR A 84 -6.60 -5.56 -19.94
CA THR A 84 -5.13 -5.54 -20.01
C THR A 84 -4.60 -6.02 -21.36
N ALA A 85 -5.27 -6.96 -22.03
CA ALA A 85 -4.78 -7.48 -23.31
C ALA A 85 -4.89 -6.42 -24.40
N THR A 86 -6.07 -5.80 -24.51
CA THR A 86 -6.31 -4.69 -25.44
C THR A 86 -5.41 -3.49 -25.10
N ALA A 87 -5.18 -3.19 -23.82
CA ALA A 87 -4.26 -2.11 -23.42
C ALA A 87 -2.80 -2.36 -23.85
N ILE A 88 -2.34 -3.62 -23.89
CA ILE A 88 -0.99 -3.94 -24.39
C ILE A 88 -0.89 -3.72 -25.90
N GLU A 89 -1.89 -4.18 -26.67
CA GLU A 89 -1.94 -3.95 -28.12
C GLU A 89 -1.91 -2.44 -28.44
N MET A 90 -2.66 -1.64 -27.67
CA MET A 90 -2.67 -0.19 -27.77
C MET A 90 -1.30 0.46 -27.51
N LEU A 91 -0.53 -0.05 -26.55
CA LEU A 91 0.83 0.42 -26.29
C LEU A 91 1.79 0.06 -27.44
N GLU A 92 1.68 -1.16 -27.97
CA GLU A 92 2.49 -1.61 -29.11
C GLU A 92 2.22 -0.76 -30.36
N ASP A 93 0.95 -0.48 -30.66
CA ASP A 93 0.54 0.41 -31.76
C ASP A 93 1.05 1.85 -31.59
N ALA A 94 1.12 2.32 -30.35
CA ALA A 94 1.69 3.62 -29.99
C ALA A 94 3.23 3.64 -30.01
N GLY A 95 3.89 2.48 -30.16
CA GLY A 95 5.35 2.35 -30.09
C GLY A 95 5.91 2.50 -28.66
N ALA A 96 5.07 2.30 -27.64
CA ALA A 96 5.46 2.28 -26.23
C ALA A 96 5.82 0.86 -25.78
N ASP A 97 6.82 0.71 -24.91
CA ASP A 97 7.24 -0.60 -24.38
C ASP A 97 6.32 -1.02 -23.22
N PRO A 98 5.54 -2.11 -23.35
CA PRO A 98 4.69 -2.61 -22.26
C PRO A 98 5.48 -3.01 -21.01
N ALA A 99 6.77 -3.34 -21.16
CA ALA A 99 7.65 -3.70 -20.05
C ALA A 99 8.07 -2.50 -19.18
N GLU A 100 7.93 -1.25 -19.66
CA GLU A 100 8.05 -0.07 -18.80
C GLU A 100 6.78 0.15 -17.94
N VAL A 101 5.69 -0.56 -18.28
CA VAL A 101 4.35 -0.40 -17.68
C VAL A 101 3.88 -1.68 -16.95
N VAL A 102 4.80 -2.47 -16.37
CA VAL A 102 4.57 -3.79 -15.70
C VAL A 102 3.37 -3.83 -14.74
N ARG A 103 2.98 -2.68 -14.20
CA ARG A 103 1.61 -2.41 -13.75
C ARG A 103 1.09 -1.28 -14.63
N ILE A 104 0.07 -1.54 -15.45
CA ILE A 104 -0.53 -0.52 -16.30
C ILE A 104 -1.21 0.49 -15.38
N TYR A 105 -0.44 1.47 -14.93
CA TYR A 105 -0.96 2.59 -14.18
C TYR A 105 -1.77 3.42 -15.16
N PRO A 106 -3.09 3.58 -14.96
CA PRO A 106 -3.95 4.15 -15.99
C PRO A 106 -3.50 5.54 -16.46
N LYS A 107 -2.93 6.36 -15.56
CA LYS A 107 -2.34 7.65 -15.93
C LYS A 107 -1.16 7.50 -16.90
N GLN A 108 -0.21 6.61 -16.60
CA GLN A 108 0.95 6.37 -17.48
C GLN A 108 0.53 5.77 -18.82
N PHE A 109 -0.52 4.96 -18.83
CA PHE A 109 -1.09 4.41 -20.05
C PHE A 109 -1.73 5.50 -20.92
N VAL A 110 -2.57 6.36 -20.34
CA VAL A 110 -3.15 7.52 -21.05
C VAL A 110 -2.03 8.40 -21.61
N ASP A 111 -1.05 8.76 -20.78
CA ASP A 111 0.08 9.61 -21.20
C ASP A 111 0.89 8.97 -22.34
N ALA A 112 1.03 7.63 -22.36
CA ALA A 112 1.79 6.91 -23.38
C ALA A 112 1.08 6.85 -24.73
N VAL A 113 -0.26 6.81 -24.75
CA VAL A 113 -1.05 6.78 -25.98
C VAL A 113 -1.55 8.16 -26.40
N ASP A 114 -1.39 9.18 -25.55
CA ASP A 114 -1.76 10.57 -25.85
C ASP A 114 -1.03 11.09 -27.11
N GLY A 115 -1.76 11.75 -27.98
CA GLY A 115 -1.26 12.22 -29.28
C GLY A 115 -1.16 11.16 -30.39
N THR A 116 -1.61 9.92 -30.14
CA THR A 116 -1.78 8.89 -31.19
C THR A 116 -3.24 8.82 -31.67
N SER A 117 -3.54 7.92 -32.62
CA SER A 117 -4.93 7.64 -33.05
C SER A 117 -5.66 6.63 -32.15
N VAL A 118 -5.02 6.18 -31.07
CA VAL A 118 -5.58 5.20 -30.14
C VAL A 118 -6.45 5.92 -29.11
N ASP A 119 -7.65 5.39 -28.87
CA ASP A 119 -8.57 5.93 -27.86
C ASP A 119 -8.45 5.12 -26.55
N PRO A 120 -7.78 5.64 -25.51
CA PRO A 120 -7.61 4.93 -24.24
C PRO A 120 -8.93 4.69 -23.50
N SER A 121 -10.00 5.42 -23.81
CA SER A 121 -11.30 5.25 -23.14
C SER A 121 -11.94 3.89 -23.40
N VAL A 122 -11.50 3.17 -24.44
CA VAL A 122 -11.97 1.80 -24.74
C VAL A 122 -11.57 0.79 -23.66
N VAL A 123 -10.48 1.05 -22.92
CA VAL A 123 -9.93 0.14 -21.92
C VAL A 123 -9.80 0.76 -20.52
N ILE A 124 -10.24 2.01 -20.35
CA ILE A 124 -10.25 2.70 -19.06
C ILE A 124 -11.68 2.96 -18.62
N ASP A 125 -12.02 2.41 -17.45
CA ASP A 125 -13.19 2.84 -16.70
C ASP A 125 -12.79 3.84 -15.62
N TYR A 126 -13.62 4.84 -15.42
CA TYR A 126 -13.49 5.81 -14.33
C TYR A 126 -14.52 5.48 -13.27
N THR A 127 -14.05 5.16 -12.07
CA THR A 127 -14.92 5.03 -10.91
C THR A 127 -14.87 6.33 -10.12
N GLU A 128 -15.99 7.05 -10.10
CA GLU A 128 -16.19 8.20 -9.22
C GLU A 128 -16.32 7.71 -7.78
N TYR A 129 -15.63 8.38 -6.87
CA TYR A 129 -15.74 8.15 -5.43
C TYR A 129 -15.60 9.46 -4.68
N THR A 130 -16.21 9.53 -3.50
CA THR A 130 -16.05 10.66 -2.58
C THR A 130 -15.22 10.25 -1.38
N TYR A 131 -14.45 11.19 -0.83
CA TYR A 131 -13.68 10.98 0.37
C TYR A 131 -13.54 12.28 1.17
N TYR A 132 -13.19 12.12 2.44
CA TYR A 132 -12.96 13.23 3.35
C TYR A 132 -11.46 13.51 3.48
N ARG A 133 -11.06 14.76 3.34
CA ARG A 133 -9.69 15.21 3.61
C ARG A 133 -9.68 16.37 4.59
N GLN A 134 -8.59 16.49 5.35
CA GLN A 134 -8.35 17.67 6.16
C GLN A 134 -7.85 18.80 5.26
N ASP A 135 -8.43 19.99 5.39
CA ASP A 135 -8.02 21.22 4.70
C ASP A 135 -6.72 21.81 5.29
#